data_AF-A0A2V9K3N9-F1
#
_entry.id   AF-A0A2V9K3N9-F1
#
_cell.length_a   1.000
_cell.length_b   1.000
_cell.length_c   1.000
_cell.angle_alpha   90.00
_cell.angle_beta   90.00
_cell.angle_gamma   90.00
#
_symmetry.space_group_name_H-M   'P 1'
#
loop_
_entity.id
_entity.type
_entity.pdbx_description
1 polymer ?
#
loop_
_entity_poly.entity_id
_entity_poly.type
_entity_poly.pdbx_seq_one_letter_code
_entity_poly.pdbx_strand_id
1 'polypeptide(L)'
;MIPFHWLLPTSLLAGFVGAMTGMGGGVILIPALTLLGMDIKHAIALSILSIIATSSGSASAYVRDHITNLKVGMFLEMFTIVGALA
;
A
#
# COMPACT_ATOMS: atom_id res chain seq x y z
N MET A 1 -13.83 -23.00 -4.28
CA MET A 1 -12.90 -22.78 -3.15
C MET A 1 -11.52 -22.53 -3.71
N ILE A 2 -11.08 -21.27 -3.74
CA ILE A 2 -9.75 -20.91 -4.24
C ILE A 2 -8.76 -21.32 -3.15
N PRO A 3 -7.76 -22.16 -3.45
CA PRO A 3 -6.93 -22.72 -2.42
C PRO A 3 -5.95 -21.67 -1.88
N PHE A 4 -5.76 -21.67 -0.55
CA PHE A 4 -5.03 -20.66 0.22
C PHE A 4 -3.60 -20.37 -0.29
N HIS A 5 -2.98 -21.33 -0.99
CA HIS A 5 -1.65 -21.16 -1.57
C HIS A 5 -1.56 -20.13 -2.70
N TRP A 6 -2.67 -19.74 -3.35
CA TRP A 6 -2.65 -18.70 -4.40
C TRP A 6 -2.75 -17.27 -3.86
N LEU A 7 -3.23 -17.09 -2.63
CA LEU A 7 -3.40 -15.78 -1.99
C LEU A 7 -2.07 -15.11 -1.66
N LEU A 8 -1.08 -15.89 -1.20
CA LEU A 8 0.25 -15.40 -0.86
C LEU A 8 1.02 -14.84 -2.06
N PRO A 9 1.21 -15.58 -3.18
CA PRO A 9 2.00 -15.07 -4.30
C PRO A 9 1.33 -13.89 -5.00
N THR A 10 0.00 -13.89 -5.09
CA THR A 10 -0.74 -12.77 -5.72
C THR A 10 -0.67 -11.50 -4.87
N SER A 11 -0.84 -11.60 -3.55
CA SER A 11 -0.70 -10.44 -2.65
C SER A 11 0.74 -9.94 -2.58
N LEU A 12 1.73 -10.83 -2.66
CA LEU A 12 3.14 -10.48 -2.67
C LEU A 12 3.51 -9.71 -3.95
N LEU A 13 3.12 -10.22 -5.13
CA LEU A 13 3.36 -9.56 -6.41
C LEU A 13 2.62 -8.23 -6.52
N ALA A 14 1.35 -8.20 -6.10
CA ALA A 14 0.54 -6.99 -6.04
C ALA A 14 1.16 -5.93 -5.10
N GLY A 15 1.58 -6.36 -3.91
CA GLY A 15 2.25 -5.50 -2.93
C GLY A 15 3.61 -5.00 -3.44
N PHE A 16 4.37 -5.84 -4.13
CA PHE A 16 5.69 -5.48 -4.69
C PHE A 16 5.56 -4.45 -5.81
N VAL A 17 4.68 -4.70 -6.80
CA VAL A 17 4.42 -3.75 -7.91
C VAL A 17 3.80 -2.45 -7.39
N GLY A 18 2.91 -2.55 -6.41
CA GLY A 18 2.27 -1.40 -5.76
C GLY A 18 3.20 -0.59 -4.85
N ALA A 19 4.23 -1.21 -4.29
CA ALA A 19 5.29 -0.53 -3.53
C ALA A 19 6.28 0.17 -4.47
N MET A 20 6.65 -0.46 -5.59
CA MET A 20 7.52 0.15 -6.61
C MET A 20 6.91 1.41 -7.25
N THR A 21 5.58 1.44 -7.40
CA THR A 21 4.86 2.60 -7.94
C THR A 21 4.67 3.73 -6.92
N GLY A 22 5.03 3.52 -5.65
CA GLY A 22 4.89 4.54 -4.60
C GLY A 22 3.45 4.86 -4.20
N MET A 23 2.44 4.17 -4.76
CA MET A 23 1.02 4.37 -4.46
C MET A 23 0.55 3.56 -3.23
N GLY A 24 1.41 2.74 -2.63
CA GLY A 24 1.08 2.03 -1.40
C GLY A 24 0.23 0.76 -1.58
N GLY A 25 0.31 0.07 -2.73
CA GLY A 25 -0.25 -1.29 -2.88
C GLY A 25 -1.78 -1.44 -2.95
N GLY A 26 -2.54 -0.51 -2.37
CA GLY A 26 -3.99 -0.65 -2.22
C GLY A 26 -4.80 -0.64 -3.51
N VAL A 27 -4.32 0.08 -4.53
CA VAL A 27 -4.91 0.08 -5.88
C VAL A 27 -4.94 -1.33 -6.48
N ILE A 28 -3.99 -2.19 -6.09
CA ILE A 28 -3.92 -3.58 -6.54
C ILE A 28 -4.58 -4.52 -5.52
N LEU A 29 -4.39 -4.27 -4.21
CA LEU A 29 -4.90 -5.13 -3.15
C LEU A 29 -6.44 -5.18 -3.09
N ILE A 30 -7.12 -4.04 -3.24
CA ILE A 30 -8.59 -3.97 -3.18
C ILE A 30 -9.24 -4.82 -4.29
N PRO A 31 -8.94 -4.61 -5.59
CA PRO A 31 -9.53 -5.43 -6.66
C PRO A 31 -9.10 -6.89 -6.59
N ALA A 32 -7.87 -7.19 -6.13
CA ALA A 32 -7.44 -8.57 -5.95
C ALA A 32 -8.27 -9.29 -4.87
N LEU A 33 -8.51 -8.66 -3.73
CA LEU A 33 -9.30 -9.22 -2.64
C LEU A 33 -10.80 -9.31 -2.97
N THR A 34 -11.35 -8.34 -3.71
CA THR A 34 -12.76 -8.39 -4.14
C THR A 34 -13.01 -9.45 -5.20
N LEU A 35 -12.08 -9.65 -6.15
CA LEU A 35 -12.16 -10.76 -7.13
C LEU A 35 -12.06 -12.13 -6.47
N LEU A 36 -11.42 -12.22 -5.29
CA LEU A 36 -11.37 -13.43 -4.47
C LEU A 36 -12.66 -13.68 -3.67
N GLY A 37 -13.68 -12.83 -3.82
CA GLY A 37 -14.98 -12.99 -3.19
C GLY A 37 -15.08 -12.40 -1.79
N MET A 38 -14.11 -11.57 -1.38
CA MET A 38 -14.16 -10.88 -0.10
C MET A 38 -15.09 -9.66 -0.17
N ASP A 39 -15.86 -9.45 0.89
CA ASP A 39 -16.69 -8.26 1.05
C ASP A 39 -15.84 -6.99 0.88
N ILE A 40 -16.34 -6.04 0.09
CA ILE A 40 -15.59 -4.83 -0.28
C ILE A 40 -15.16 -4.03 0.95
N LYS A 41 -15.98 -4.02 2.01
CA LYS A 41 -15.69 -3.35 3.27
C LYS A 41 -14.48 -3.97 3.99
N HIS A 42 -14.38 -5.30 3.98
CA HIS A 42 -13.26 -6.02 4.57
C HIS A 42 -12.00 -5.87 3.72
N ALA A 43 -12.13 -5.91 2.39
CA ALA A 43 -11.02 -5.70 1.46
C ALA A 43 -10.39 -4.31 1.64
N ILE A 44 -11.22 -3.26 1.81
CA ILE A 44 -10.74 -1.89 2.07
C ILE A 44 -9.99 -1.83 3.41
N ALA A 45 -10.55 -2.40 4.47
CA ALA A 45 -9.93 -2.38 5.79
C ALA A 45 -8.55 -3.08 5.79
N LEU A 46 -8.48 -4.27 5.19
CA LEU A 46 -7.22 -5.02 5.07
C LEU A 46 -6.21 -4.30 4.17
N SER A 47 -6.69 -3.69 3.08
CA SER A 47 -5.84 -2.91 2.18
C SER A 47 -5.15 -1.79 2.94
N ILE A 48 -5.89 -0.93 3.65
CA ILE A 48 -5.33 0.21 4.41
C ILE A 48 -4.28 -0.27 5.42
N LEU A 49 -4.56 -1.35 6.15
CA LEU A 49 -3.60 -1.94 7.09
C LEU A 49 -2.30 -2.36 6.39
N SER A 50 -2.43 -3.03 5.24
CA SER A 50 -1.28 -3.40 4.42
C SER A 50 -0.52 -2.17 3.89
N ILE A 51 -1.21 -1.12 3.44
CA ILE A 51 -0.58 0.13 2.97
C ILE A 51 0.28 0.73 4.07
N ILE A 52 -0.27 0.87 5.28
CA ILE A 52 0.44 1.46 6.42
C ILE A 52 1.68 0.64 6.76
N ALA A 53 1.56 -0.68 6.80
CA ALA A 53 2.68 -1.57 7.09
C ALA A 53 3.78 -1.48 6.02
N THR A 54 3.43 -1.55 4.74
CA THR A 54 4.39 -1.51 3.62
C THR A 54 5.02 -0.13 3.45
N SER A 55 4.24 0.95 3.61
CA SER A 55 4.72 2.33 3.53
C SER A 55 5.69 2.63 4.68
N SER A 56 5.35 2.26 5.92
CA SER A 56 6.24 2.49 7.07
C SER A 56 7.54 1.71 6.96
N GLY A 57 7.47 0.45 6.49
CA GLY A 57 8.66 -0.39 6.28
C GLY A 57 9.59 0.18 5.21
N SER A 58 9.04 0.58 4.06
CA SER A 58 9.82 1.17 2.96
C SER A 58 10.36 2.55 3.31
N ALA A 59 9.57 3.42 3.94
CA ALA A 59 10.02 4.73 4.40
C ALA A 59 11.18 4.62 5.40
N SER A 60 11.12 3.69 6.36
CA SER A 60 12.20 3.47 7.33
C SER A 60 13.49 3.00 6.64
N ALA A 61 13.39 2.08 5.68
CA ALA A 61 14.53 1.61 4.90
C ALA A 61 15.14 2.75 4.05
N TYR A 62 14.31 3.51 3.33
CA TYR A 62 14.79 4.59 2.45
C TYR A 62 15.40 5.77 3.23
N VAL A 63 14.90 6.07 4.43
CA VAL A 63 15.50 7.06 5.32
C VAL A 63 16.85 6.58 5.86
N ARG A 64 16.98 5.29 6.23
CA ARG A 64 18.26 4.70 6.64
C ARG A 64 19.32 4.73 5.54
N ASP A 65 18.90 4.48 4.30
CA ASP A 65 19.79 4.47 3.13
C ASP A 65 20.10 5.88 2.60
N HIS A 66 19.64 6.94 3.27
CA HIS A 66 19.83 8.36 2.90
C HIS A 66 19.40 8.73 1.47
N ILE A 67 18.59 7.89 0.84
CA ILE A 67 18.04 8.12 -0.52
C ILE A 67 16.78 8.99 -0.50
N THR A 68 16.15 9.20 0.67
CA THR A 68 14.94 10.03 0.81
C THR A 68 15.26 11.49 1.09
N ASN A 69 14.74 12.39 0.26
CA ASN A 69 14.73 13.84 0.58
C ASN A 69 13.54 14.17 1.49
N LEU A 70 13.75 13.99 2.80
CA LEU A 70 12.75 14.25 3.85
C LEU A 70 12.16 15.67 3.80
N LYS A 71 12.95 16.67 3.40
CA LYS A 71 12.51 18.07 3.37
C LYS A 71 11.42 18.29 2.33
N VAL A 72 11.61 17.71 1.14
CA VAL A 72 10.62 17.74 0.05
C VAL A 72 9.44 16.84 0.38
N GLY A 73 9.69 15.65 0.95
CA GLY A 73 8.64 14.72 1.35
C GLY A 73 7.65 15.33 2.36
N MET A 74 8.15 15.92 3.44
CA MET A 74 7.30 16.58 4.44
C MET A 74 6.55 17.80 3.88
N PHE A 75 7.15 18.55 2.96
CA PHE A 75 6.47 19.67 2.31
C PHE A 75 5.30 19.20 1.43
N LEU A 76 5.49 18.13 0.64
CA LEU A 76 4.41 17.54 -0.17
C LEU A 76 3.32 16.88 0.70
N GLU A 77 3.70 16.26 1.82
CA GLU A 77 2.74 15.62 2.74
C GLU A 77 1.68 16.63 3.21
N MET A 78 2.08 17.86 3.50
CA MET A 78 1.20 18.93 3.95
C MET A 78 0.05 19.22 2.96
N PHE A 79 0.37 19.27 1.65
CA PHE A 79 -0.64 19.45 0.59
C PHE A 79 -1.51 18.20 0.41
N THR A 80 -0.96 17.02 0.66
CA THR A 80 -1.69 15.75 0.57
C THR A 80 -2.76 15.66 1.65
N ILE A 81 -2.46 16.10 2.88
CA ILE A 81 -3.43 16.17 3.98
C ILE A 81 -4.57 17.14 3.63
N VAL A 82 -4.24 18.32 3.10
CA VAL A 82 -5.25 19.30 2.68
C VAL A 82 -6.12 18.74 1.55
N GLY A 83 -5.52 18.08 0.57
CA GLY A 83 -6.25 17.42 -0.52
C GLY A 83 -7.10 16.23 -0.06
N ALA A 84 -6.76 15.55 1.03
CA ALA A 84 -7.55 14.46 1.59
C ALA A 84 -8.76 14.94 2.42
N LEU A 85 -8.72 16.18 2.92
CA LEU A 85 -9.81 16.79 3.69
C LEU A 85 -10.87 17.47 2.82
N ALA A 86 -10.50 17.90 1.61
CA ALA A 86 -11.39 18.54 0.63
C ALA A 86 -12.20 17.50 -0.16
#